data_AF-A0ABC8UKI6-F1
#
_entry.id   AF-A0ABC8UKI6-F1
#
_cell.length_a   1.000
_cell.length_b   1.000
_cell.length_c   1.000
_cell.angle_alpha   90.00
_cell.angle_beta   90.00
_cell.angle_gamma   90.00
#
_symmetry.space_group_name_H-M   'P 1'
#
loop_
_entity.id
_entity.type
_entity.pdbx_description
1 polymer ?
#
loop_
_entity_poly.entity_id
_entity_poly.type
_entity_poly.pdbx_seq_one_letter_code
_entity_poly.pdbx_strand_id
1 'polypeptide(L)'
;MIECNVSGPLRSRAAKAIGFIDMMIDYSLENAPLQKELSAEEVGNVAAFLASPLASAITGAVVYVDNGLNAMGVGVDSPVFRDLDIPKANKS
;
A
#
# COMPACT_ATOMS: atom_id res chain seq x y z
N MET A 1 -1.36 -17.97 -14.15
CA MET A 1 -2.20 -17.36 -13.09
C MET A 1 -1.34 -16.27 -12.47
N ILE A 2 -1.74 -15.01 -12.58
CA ILE A 2 -1.04 -13.86 -12.00
C ILE A 2 -1.98 -13.30 -10.94
N GLU A 3 -1.46 -12.92 -9.78
CA GLU A 3 -2.26 -12.40 -8.69
C GLU A 3 -1.78 -10.96 -8.34
N CYS A 4 -2.68 -9.99 -8.47
CA CYS A 4 -2.46 -8.63 -7.99
C CYS A 4 -2.93 -8.58 -6.54
N ASN A 5 -1.99 -8.50 -5.59
CA ASN A 5 -2.31 -8.42 -4.18
C ASN A 5 -2.34 -6.96 -3.74
N VAL A 6 -3.55 -6.51 -3.48
CA VAL A 6 -3.82 -5.20 -2.90
C VAL A 6 -3.81 -5.36 -1.39
N SER A 7 -2.61 -5.41 -0.81
CA SER A 7 -2.42 -5.47 0.64
C SER A 7 -2.51 -4.09 1.31
N GLY A 8 -2.54 -3.01 0.50
CA GLY A 8 -2.70 -1.64 0.98
C GLY A 8 -4.18 -1.28 1.22
N PRO A 9 -4.48 -0.57 2.32
CA PRO A 9 -5.84 -0.18 2.64
C PRO A 9 -6.34 0.89 1.64
N LEU A 10 -7.45 0.60 0.97
CA LEU A 10 -8.10 1.51 0.03
C LEU A 10 -9.39 2.09 0.60
N ARG A 11 -9.53 3.40 0.43
CA ARG A 11 -10.73 4.15 0.79
C ARG A 11 -11.87 3.86 -0.21
N SER A 12 -12.53 2.71 -0.06
CA SER A 12 -13.65 2.27 -0.90
C SER A 12 -15.02 2.50 -0.25
N ARG A 13 -16.12 2.35 -1.00
CA ARG A 13 -17.47 2.43 -0.42
C ARG A 13 -17.75 1.36 0.64
N ALA A 14 -17.13 0.18 0.51
CA ALA A 14 -17.21 -0.89 1.50
C ALA A 14 -16.42 -0.55 2.78
N ALA A 15 -15.29 0.17 2.64
CA ALA A 15 -14.45 0.60 3.75
C ALA A 15 -15.17 1.53 4.74
N LYS A 16 -16.05 2.40 4.23
CA LYS A 16 -16.77 3.41 5.02
C LYS A 16 -17.75 2.82 6.06
N ALA A 17 -18.13 1.55 5.91
CA ALA A 17 -19.11 0.89 6.77
C ALA A 17 -18.53 0.31 8.06
N ILE A 18 -17.21 0.11 8.15
CA ILE A 18 -16.57 -0.71 9.18
C ILE A 18 -15.56 0.02 10.06
N GLY A 19 -15.19 1.28 9.75
CA GLY A 19 -14.33 2.16 10.56
C GLY A 19 -12.86 1.73 10.71
N PHE A 20 -12.60 0.41 10.71
CA PHE A 20 -11.29 -0.22 10.76
C PHE A 20 -10.38 0.16 9.57
N ILE A 21 -10.97 0.41 8.40
CA ILE A 21 -10.18 0.73 7.21
C ILE A 21 -9.58 2.14 7.30
N ASP A 22 -10.26 3.10 7.94
CA ASP A 22 -9.70 4.44 8.14
C ASP A 22 -8.42 4.36 8.99
N MET A 23 -8.42 3.58 10.08
CA MET A 23 -7.23 3.35 10.89
C MET A 23 -6.09 2.68 10.11
N MET A 24 -6.42 1.75 9.21
CA MET A 24 -5.41 1.12 8.36
C MET A 24 -4.83 2.09 7.33
N ILE A 25 -5.66 2.97 6.75
CA ILE A 25 -5.18 4.02 5.84
C ILE A 25 -4.16 4.91 6.55
N ASP A 26 -4.47 5.36 7.77
CA ASP A 26 -3.57 6.17 8.56
C ASP A 26 -2.28 5.40 8.91
N TYR A 27 -2.40 4.14 9.31
CA TYR A 27 -1.23 3.28 9.55
C TYR A 27 -0.35 3.13 8.30
N SER A 28 -0.95 2.91 7.13
CA SER A 28 -0.22 2.79 5.88
C SER A 28 0.44 4.10 5.49
N LEU A 29 -0.21 5.24 5.72
CA LEU A 29 0.35 6.57 5.45
C LEU A 29 1.59 6.86 6.28
N GLU A 30 1.60 6.45 7.55
CA GLU A 30 2.71 6.74 8.45
C GLU A 30 3.85 5.72 8.31
N ASN A 31 3.53 4.45 8.01
CA ASN A 31 4.48 3.35 8.05
C ASN A 31 4.98 2.88 6.68
N ALA A 32 4.32 3.21 5.57
CA ALA A 32 4.83 2.85 4.25
C ALA A 32 6.04 3.72 3.86
N PRO A 33 7.01 3.17 3.10
CA PRO A 33 8.11 3.96 2.54
C PRO A 33 7.62 5.15 1.72
N LEU A 34 6.52 4.95 0.98
CA LEU A 34 5.86 6.00 0.22
C LEU A 34 4.62 6.47 1.00
N GLN A 35 4.77 7.60 1.70
CA GLN A 35 3.77 8.18 2.59
C GLN A 35 2.66 8.92 1.81
N LYS A 36 1.85 8.16 1.07
CA LYS A 36 0.70 8.66 0.31
C LYS A 36 -0.48 7.70 0.39
N GLU A 37 -1.68 8.19 0.11
CA GLU A 37 -2.84 7.30 0.00
C GLU A 37 -2.72 6.41 -1.24
N LEU A 38 -3.18 5.17 -1.13
CA LEU A 38 -3.28 4.27 -2.28
C LEU A 38 -4.57 4.55 -3.03
N SER A 39 -4.46 4.87 -4.32
CA SER A 39 -5.62 5.13 -5.17
C SER A 39 -6.08 3.86 -5.91
N ALA A 40 -7.39 3.79 -6.19
CA ALA A 40 -7.95 2.69 -6.99
C ALA A 40 -7.40 2.67 -8.42
N GLU A 41 -7.01 3.84 -8.95
CA GLU A 41 -6.41 3.97 -10.27
C GLU A 41 -5.05 3.29 -10.35
N GLU A 42 -4.21 3.39 -9.32
CA GLU A 42 -2.91 2.73 -9.30
C GLU A 42 -3.03 1.21 -9.33
N VAL A 43 -3.96 0.67 -8.55
CA VAL A 43 -4.30 -0.76 -8.61
C VAL A 43 -4.81 -1.15 -9.99
N GLY A 44 -5.71 -0.34 -10.56
CA GLY A 44 -6.27 -0.56 -11.90
C GLY A 44 -5.20 -0.55 -12.98
N ASN A 45 -4.25 0.38 -12.92
CA ASN A 45 -3.15 0.50 -13.87
C ASN A 45 -2.21 -0.71 -13.81
N VAL A 46 -1.87 -1.19 -12.61
CA VAL A 46 -1.08 -2.42 -12.46
C VAL A 46 -1.84 -3.63 -12.99
N ALA A 47 -3.14 -3.75 -12.68
CA ALA A 47 -3.97 -4.82 -13.22
C ALA A 47 -4.04 -4.78 -14.76
N ALA A 48 -4.19 -3.59 -15.34
CA ALA A 48 -4.20 -3.40 -16.79
C ALA A 48 -2.86 -3.76 -17.43
N PHE A 49 -1.74 -3.37 -16.81
CA PHE A 49 -0.40 -3.78 -17.24
C PHE A 49 -0.24 -5.31 -17.23
N LEU A 50 -0.63 -5.96 -16.14
CA LEU A 50 -0.52 -7.42 -15.98
C LEU A 50 -1.45 -8.18 -16.94
N ALA A 51 -2.58 -7.60 -17.33
CA ALA A 51 -3.48 -8.16 -18.34
C ALA A 51 -3.04 -7.88 -19.79
N SER A 52 -2.06 -6.98 -19.99
CA SER A 52 -1.60 -6.58 -21.32
C SER A 52 -0.54 -7.54 -21.90
N PRO A 53 -0.30 -7.50 -23.23
CA PRO A 53 0.80 -8.24 -23.85
C PRO A 53 2.20 -7.89 -23.31
N LEU A 54 2.35 -6.73 -22.65
CA LEU A 54 3.61 -6.29 -22.06
C LEU A 54 4.04 -7.17 -20.89
N ALA A 55 3.09 -7.83 -20.22
CA ALA A 55 3.33 -8.77 -19.14
C ALA A 55 3.38 -10.24 -19.63
N SER A 56 3.58 -10.49 -20.93
CA SER A 56 3.52 -11.84 -21.53
C SER A 56 4.47 -12.87 -20.91
N ALA A 57 5.59 -12.43 -20.32
CA ALA A 57 6.54 -13.30 -19.62
C ALA A 57 6.36 -13.34 -18.09
N ILE A 58 5.38 -12.62 -17.54
CA ILE A 58 5.11 -12.57 -16.11
C ILE A 58 3.97 -13.55 -15.81
N THR A 59 4.24 -14.61 -15.06
CA THR A 59 3.22 -15.59 -14.64
C THR A 59 3.61 -16.21 -13.30
N GLY A 60 2.63 -16.61 -12.48
CA GLY A 60 2.88 -17.21 -11.16
C GLY A 60 3.46 -16.24 -10.13
N ALA A 61 3.44 -14.94 -10.41
CA ALA A 61 3.96 -13.90 -9.53
C ALA A 61 2.82 -13.22 -8.75
N VAL A 62 3.13 -12.82 -7.53
CA VAL A 62 2.31 -11.93 -6.70
C VAL A 62 2.92 -10.53 -6.79
N VAL A 63 2.15 -9.57 -7.30
CA VAL A 63 2.58 -8.17 -7.37
C VAL A 63 1.88 -7.40 -6.26
N TYR A 64 2.68 -6.77 -5.40
CA TYR A 64 2.19 -5.96 -4.30
C TYR A 64 1.98 -4.52 -4.75
N VAL A 65 0.77 -4.01 -4.49
CA VAL A 65 0.40 -2.62 -4.76
C VAL A 65 -0.09 -2.01 -3.45
N ASP A 66 0.85 -1.58 -2.61
CA ASP A 66 0.59 -1.18 -1.22
C ASP A 66 1.55 -0.09 -0.71
N ASN A 67 2.11 0.72 -1.62
CA ASN A 67 3.12 1.75 -1.32
C ASN A 67 4.41 1.21 -0.65
N GLY A 68 4.65 -0.10 -0.72
CA GLY A 68 5.82 -0.76 -0.14
C GLY A 68 5.66 -1.12 1.34
N LEU A 69 4.44 -1.09 1.87
CA LEU A 69 4.16 -1.43 3.26
C LEU A 69 4.57 -2.88 3.58
N ASN A 70 4.38 -3.82 2.66
CA ASN A 70 4.80 -5.22 2.81
C ASN A 70 6.31 -5.41 3.04
N ALA A 71 7.14 -4.49 2.56
CA ALA A 71 8.59 -4.55 2.69
C ALA A 71 9.07 -4.01 4.05
N MET A 72 8.20 -3.34 4.80
CA MET A 72 8.52 -2.79 6.11
C MET A 72 8.48 -3.87 7.18
N GLY A 73 9.61 -4.08 7.86
CA GLY A 73 9.72 -5.03 8.97
C GLY A 73 9.31 -4.45 10.33
N VAL A 74 9.11 -3.13 10.42
CA VAL A 74 8.77 -2.41 11.66
C VAL A 74 7.81 -1.26 11.37
N GLY A 75 6.89 -1.00 12.30
CA GLY A 75 6.11 0.24 12.32
C GLY A 75 6.97 1.38 12.85
N VAL A 76 7.22 2.38 12.00
CA VAL A 76 8.00 3.59 12.34
C VAL A 76 7.23 4.53 13.27
N ASP A 77 5.92 4.33 13.41
CA ASP A 77 5.06 5.00 14.38
C ASP A 77 5.22 4.46 15.82
N SER A 78 5.92 3.33 16.01
CA SER A 78 6.06 2.68 17.30
C SER A 78 6.74 3.59 18.34
N PRO A 79 6.24 3.64 19.59
CA PRO A 79 6.82 4.46 20.66
C PRO A 79 8.29 4.17 20.96
N VAL A 80 8.78 2.99 20.61
CA VAL A 80 10.19 2.57 20.78
C VAL A 80 11.14 3.42 19.92
N PHE A 81 10.66 3.91 18.78
CA PHE A 81 11.46 4.71 17.86
C PHE A 81 11.28 6.22 18.04
N ARG A 82 10.53 6.66 19.06
CA ARG A 82 10.15 8.08 19.23
C ARG A 82 11.34 9.01 19.46
N ASP A 83 12.43 8.47 20.00
CA ASP A 83 13.67 9.19 20.29
C ASP A 83 14.71 9.06 19.17
N LEU A 84 14.39 8.30 18.12
CA LEU A 84 15.19 8.18 16.90
C LEU A 84 14.58 9.13 15.86
N ASP A 85 15.40 10.03 15.32
CA ASP A 85 14.97 11.03 14.33
C ASP A 85 14.73 10.37 12.97
N ILE A 86 13.70 9.53 12.89
CA ILE A 86 13.29 8.86 11.65
C ILE A 86 12.69 9.94 10.74
N PRO A 87 13.20 10.12 9.52
CA PRO A 87 12.65 11.08 8.57
C PRO A 87 11.17 10.77 8.32
N LYS A 88 10.27 11.65 8.78
CA LYS A 88 8.86 11.63 8.41
C LYS A 88 8.70 12.46 7.13
N ALA A 89 8.03 11.94 6.11
CA ALA A 89 7.73 12.76 4.95
C ALA A 89 6.77 13.88 5.38
N ASN A 90 6.98 15.07 4.82
CA ASN A 90 6.14 16.23 5.11
C ASN A 90 4.69 15.92 4.71
N LYS A 91 3.77 16.01 5.68
CA LYS A 91 2.33 16.02 5.40
C LYS A 91 2.02 17.32 4.64
N SER A 92 1.83 17.24 3.31
CA SER A 92 1.37 18.34 2.46
C SER A 92 -0.15 18.42 2.41
#